data_AF-G9KE45-F1
#
_entry.id   AF-G9KE45-F1
#
_cell.length_a   1.000
_cell.length_b   1.000
_cell.length_c   1.000
_cell.angle_alpha   90.00
_cell.angle_beta   90.00
_cell.angle_gamma   90.00
#
_symmetry.space_group_name_H-M   'P 1'
#
loop_
_entity.id
_entity.type
_entity.pdbx_description
1 polymer ?
#
loop_
_entity_poly.entity_id
_entity_poly.type
_entity_poly.pdbx_seq_one_letter_code
_entity_poly.pdbx_strand_id
1 'polypeptide(L)'
;RSGKYYFYDNYFDLPGALLCARVVDSLSKRNNGQKTFDFWKDIVAGIQHNYKMSAFKENCGIYFPEIKRDPGRYLHTCPESVKKWLQQLKNAGKILLLITSSHSDYCRLLCEYILGNDFTDLFDIVITNALKPGFFSHSPSQRPFWTLENDEEQEALPSLDKPGWYSQGNAVHLYELLKKMTGKNEPKVVYFGDSMHSDIFPARHYSNWETVLILEELRGDRDAKPEES
;
A
#
# COMPACT_ATOMS: atom_id res chain seq x y z
N ARG A 1 1.94 17.97 -12.77
CA ARG A 1 2.99 17.02 -13.24
C ARG A 1 3.11 17.16 -14.75
N SER A 2 4.29 17.50 -15.27
CA SER A 2 4.58 17.78 -16.69
C SER A 2 5.38 16.65 -17.36
N GLY A 3 5.08 15.39 -17.01
CA GLY A 3 5.82 14.24 -17.53
C GLY A 3 5.37 13.89 -18.95
N LYS A 4 6.34 13.62 -19.85
CA LYS A 4 6.11 13.03 -21.17
C LYS A 4 5.63 11.56 -21.10
N TYR A 5 5.80 10.93 -19.94
CA TYR A 5 5.52 9.52 -19.69
C TYR A 5 4.74 9.34 -18.39
N TYR A 6 3.85 8.36 -18.38
CA TYR A 6 3.16 7.85 -17.20
C TYR A 6 3.56 6.38 -17.04
N PHE A 7 4.00 6.02 -15.83
CA PHE A 7 4.38 4.65 -15.51
C PHE A 7 3.20 3.99 -14.80
N TYR A 8 2.77 2.85 -15.32
CA TYR A 8 1.81 1.97 -14.67
C TYR A 8 2.60 1.01 -13.79
N ASP A 9 2.60 1.25 -12.48
CA ASP A 9 3.53 0.59 -11.54
C ASP A 9 2.86 -0.42 -10.61
N ASN A 10 1.52 -0.48 -10.58
CA ASN A 10 0.80 -1.34 -9.64
C ASN A 10 -0.58 -1.78 -10.17
N TYR A 11 -1.24 -2.69 -9.45
CA TYR A 11 -2.53 -3.23 -9.85
C TYR A 11 -3.68 -2.21 -9.90
N PHE A 12 -3.56 -1.07 -9.21
CA PHE A 12 -4.59 -0.02 -9.26
C PHE A 12 -4.57 0.76 -10.58
N ASP A 13 -3.39 0.93 -11.19
CA ASP A 13 -3.24 1.70 -12.43
C ASP A 13 -3.20 0.83 -13.70
N LEU A 14 -2.91 -0.48 -13.57
CA LEU A 14 -2.87 -1.43 -14.68
C LEU A 14 -4.14 -1.43 -15.57
N PRO A 15 -5.38 -1.36 -15.04
CA PRO A 15 -6.58 -1.22 -15.90
C PRO A 15 -6.54 0.02 -16.80
N GLY A 16 -5.84 1.08 -16.35
CA GLY A 16 -5.60 2.29 -17.11
C GLY A 16 -4.79 2.05 -18.39
N ALA A 17 -3.81 1.15 -18.36
CA ALA A 17 -3.01 0.81 -19.54
C ALA A 17 -3.88 0.16 -20.64
N LEU A 18 -4.73 -0.79 -20.25
CA LEU A 18 -5.68 -1.43 -21.17
C LEU A 18 -6.68 -0.41 -21.73
N LEU A 19 -7.24 0.45 -20.87
CA LEU A 19 -8.17 1.49 -21.31
C LEU A 19 -7.52 2.46 -22.29
N CYS A 20 -6.28 2.89 -22.04
CA CYS A 20 -5.50 3.71 -22.96
C CYS A 20 -5.37 3.05 -24.34
N ALA A 21 -4.99 1.77 -24.39
CA ALA A 21 -4.86 1.05 -25.65
C ALA A 21 -6.19 0.99 -26.42
N ARG A 22 -7.30 0.72 -25.73
CA ARG A 22 -8.65 0.68 -26.34
C ARG A 22 -9.09 2.03 -26.89
N VAL A 23 -8.76 3.13 -26.20
CA VAL A 23 -9.05 4.49 -26.67
C VAL A 23 -8.23 4.82 -27.92
N VAL A 24 -6.93 4.49 -27.94
CA VAL A 24 -6.08 4.65 -29.13
C VAL A 24 -6.65 3.90 -30.32
N ASP A 25 -7.00 2.62 -30.16
CA ASP A 25 -7.58 1.80 -31.23
C ASP A 25 -8.87 2.41 -31.78
N SER A 26 -9.73 2.90 -30.89
CA SER A 26 -11.03 3.47 -31.26
C SER A 26 -10.89 4.79 -32.00
N LEU A 27 -9.99 5.68 -31.54
CA LEU A 27 -9.75 6.97 -32.18
C LEU A 27 -9.00 6.82 -33.51
N SER A 28 -8.05 5.88 -33.60
CA SER A 28 -7.29 5.62 -34.84
C SER A 28 -8.19 5.17 -35.99
N LYS A 29 -9.22 4.34 -35.69
CA LYS A 29 -10.23 3.91 -36.67
C LYS A 29 -11.12 5.05 -37.17
N ARG A 30 -11.36 6.08 -36.35
CA ARG A 30 -12.25 7.21 -36.69
C ARG A 30 -11.54 8.33 -37.42
N ASN A 31 -10.27 8.57 -37.11
CA ASN A 31 -9.54 9.77 -37.54
C ASN A 31 -8.62 9.55 -38.76
N ASN A 32 -8.82 8.50 -39.56
CA ASN A 32 -7.99 8.17 -40.74
C ASN A 32 -6.46 8.27 -40.47
N GLY A 33 -6.00 7.93 -39.26
CA GLY A 33 -4.59 7.95 -38.89
C GLY A 33 -4.00 9.28 -38.37
N GLN A 34 -4.80 10.32 -38.08
CA GLN A 34 -4.31 11.50 -37.34
C GLN A 34 -3.98 11.16 -35.87
N LYS A 35 -2.76 11.50 -35.44
CA LYS A 35 -2.08 10.94 -34.24
C LYS A 35 -2.17 11.77 -32.95
N THR A 36 -2.83 12.92 -32.93
CA THR A 36 -2.85 13.75 -31.71
C THR A 36 -3.84 13.18 -30.71
N PHE A 37 -3.31 12.52 -29.68
CA PHE A 37 -4.09 11.97 -28.57
C PHE A 37 -3.81 12.79 -27.30
N ASP A 38 -4.78 13.57 -26.82
CA ASP A 38 -4.72 14.27 -25.52
C ASP A 38 -5.83 13.80 -24.58
N PHE A 39 -5.99 12.48 -24.44
CA PHE A 39 -6.99 11.86 -23.55
C PHE A 39 -6.35 11.29 -22.27
N TRP A 40 -5.04 11.15 -22.20
CA TRP A 40 -4.34 10.46 -21.10
C TRP A 40 -4.62 11.13 -19.75
N LYS A 41 -4.79 12.46 -19.72
CA LYS A 41 -5.13 13.22 -18.51
C LYS A 41 -6.48 12.77 -17.94
N ASP A 42 -7.45 12.48 -18.81
CA ASP A 42 -8.77 12.02 -18.42
C ASP A 42 -8.72 10.60 -17.84
N ILE A 43 -7.85 9.74 -18.38
CA ILE A 43 -7.62 8.39 -17.84
C ILE A 43 -7.03 8.47 -16.43
N VAL A 44 -5.98 9.27 -16.26
CA VAL A 44 -5.35 9.48 -14.95
C VAL A 44 -6.35 10.08 -13.96
N ALA A 45 -7.13 11.08 -14.39
CA ALA A 45 -8.17 11.68 -13.57
C ALA A 45 -9.26 10.66 -13.18
N GLY A 46 -9.66 9.77 -14.10
CA GLY A 46 -10.61 8.70 -13.84
C GLY A 46 -10.11 7.70 -12.81
N ILE A 47 -8.85 7.26 -12.91
CA ILE A 47 -8.21 6.38 -11.91
C ILE A 47 -8.16 7.09 -10.55
N GLN A 48 -7.71 8.33 -10.52
CA GLN A 48 -7.65 9.14 -9.29
C GLN A 48 -9.02 9.35 -8.65
N HIS A 49 -10.06 9.53 -9.46
CA HIS A 49 -11.43 9.64 -8.99
C HIS A 49 -11.93 8.33 -8.39
N ASN A 50 -11.67 7.20 -9.05
CA ASN A 50 -12.11 5.88 -8.58
C ASN A 50 -11.49 5.47 -7.24
N TYR A 51 -10.21 5.82 -7.02
CA TYR A 51 -9.47 5.51 -5.80
C TYR A 51 -9.29 6.72 -4.88
N LYS A 52 -10.14 7.75 -5.02
CA LYS A 52 -10.10 8.92 -4.15
C LYS A 52 -10.27 8.46 -2.70
N MET A 53 -9.28 8.73 -1.87
CA MET A 53 -9.23 8.24 -0.49
C MET A 53 -10.48 8.57 0.34
N SER A 54 -11.05 9.77 0.17
CA SER A 54 -12.27 10.16 0.90
C SER A 54 -13.52 9.37 0.51
N ALA A 55 -13.52 8.73 -0.67
CA ALA A 55 -14.66 7.98 -1.18
C ALA A 55 -14.97 6.72 -0.34
N PHE A 56 -13.98 6.18 0.39
CA PHE A 56 -14.25 5.10 1.34
C PHE A 56 -15.17 5.59 2.46
N LYS A 57 -14.79 6.66 3.19
CA LYS A 57 -15.61 7.24 4.27
C LYS A 57 -16.96 7.76 3.78
N GLU A 58 -16.99 8.45 2.65
CA GLU A 58 -18.20 8.95 2.00
C GLU A 58 -19.09 7.84 1.42
N ASN A 59 -18.57 6.61 1.31
CA ASN A 59 -19.22 5.47 0.67
C ASN A 59 -19.75 5.80 -0.74
N CYS A 60 -18.91 6.42 -1.56
CA CYS A 60 -19.27 6.89 -2.90
C CYS A 60 -18.38 6.27 -3.99
N GLY A 61 -18.76 6.50 -5.26
CA GLY A 61 -18.13 5.84 -6.40
C GLY A 61 -18.56 4.39 -6.55
N ILE A 62 -17.75 3.58 -7.24
CA ILE A 62 -18.06 2.16 -7.49
C ILE A 62 -17.15 1.25 -6.66
N TYR A 63 -15.84 1.58 -6.58
CA TYR A 63 -14.85 0.71 -5.96
C TYR A 63 -15.10 0.44 -4.46
N PHE A 64 -15.10 1.48 -3.63
CA PHE A 64 -15.20 1.31 -2.18
C PHE A 64 -16.57 0.79 -1.70
N PRO A 65 -17.73 1.23 -2.23
CA PRO A 65 -19.02 0.68 -1.86
C PRO A 65 -19.14 -0.82 -2.17
N GLU A 66 -18.60 -1.27 -3.30
CA GLU A 66 -18.60 -2.68 -3.69
C GLU A 66 -17.71 -3.52 -2.76
N ILE A 67 -16.50 -3.04 -2.43
CA ILE A 67 -15.64 -3.72 -1.45
C ILE A 67 -16.30 -3.78 -0.08
N LYS A 68 -16.95 -2.71 0.38
CA LYS A 68 -17.67 -2.70 1.66
C LYS A 68 -18.83 -3.70 1.68
N ARG A 69 -19.56 -3.82 0.56
CA ARG A 69 -20.74 -4.68 0.44
C ARG A 69 -20.38 -6.17 0.45
N ASP A 70 -19.34 -6.55 -0.29
CA ASP A 70 -18.92 -7.93 -0.42
C ASP A 70 -17.39 -8.04 -0.54
N PRO A 71 -16.66 -7.91 0.58
CA PRO A 71 -15.20 -7.96 0.54
C PRO A 71 -14.68 -9.30 0.00
N GLY A 72 -15.41 -10.40 0.23
CA GLY A 72 -14.98 -11.75 -0.16
C GLY A 72 -14.98 -12.01 -1.66
N ARG A 73 -15.68 -11.16 -2.42
CA ARG A 73 -15.57 -11.15 -3.88
C ARG A 73 -14.23 -10.60 -4.38
N TYR A 74 -13.59 -9.73 -3.61
CA TYR A 74 -12.42 -8.97 -4.06
C TYR A 74 -11.13 -9.26 -3.27
N LEU A 75 -11.24 -9.81 -2.07
CA LEU A 75 -10.13 -10.03 -1.15
C LEU A 75 -9.89 -11.51 -0.91
N HIS A 76 -8.63 -11.93 -1.00
CA HIS A 76 -8.21 -13.25 -0.54
C HIS A 76 -8.00 -13.24 0.97
N THR A 77 -8.57 -14.23 1.66
CA THR A 77 -8.26 -14.47 3.07
C THR A 77 -6.80 -14.91 3.23
N CYS A 78 -6.16 -14.50 4.33
CA CYS A 78 -4.80 -14.91 4.62
C CYS A 78 -4.76 -16.41 5.02
N PRO A 79 -3.88 -17.23 4.42
CA PRO A 79 -3.72 -18.62 4.82
C PRO A 79 -3.32 -18.74 6.30
N GLU A 80 -3.91 -19.71 7.01
CA GLU A 80 -3.62 -19.93 8.44
C GLU A 80 -2.13 -20.22 8.71
N SER A 81 -1.41 -20.80 7.75
CA SER A 81 0.05 -20.99 7.85
C SER A 81 0.80 -19.67 7.96
N VAL A 82 0.35 -18.62 7.26
CA VAL A 82 0.96 -17.28 7.30
C VAL A 82 0.62 -16.59 8.62
N LYS A 83 -0.64 -16.65 9.07
CA LYS A 83 -1.03 -16.11 10.39
C LYS A 83 -0.23 -16.76 11.53
N LYS A 84 -0.10 -18.09 11.50
CA LYS A 84 0.71 -18.85 12.46
C LYS A 84 2.18 -18.44 12.41
N TRP A 85 2.73 -18.21 11.22
CA TRP A 85 4.11 -17.74 11.07
C TRP A 85 4.32 -16.34 11.64
N LEU A 86 3.39 -15.40 11.43
CA LEU A 86 3.44 -14.07 12.08
C LEU A 86 3.41 -14.21 13.60
N GLN A 87 2.53 -15.05 14.15
CA GLN A 87 2.48 -15.30 15.59
C GLN A 87 3.79 -15.92 16.12
N GLN A 88 4.40 -16.83 15.36
CA GLN A 88 5.71 -17.41 15.72
C GLN A 88 6.82 -16.36 15.74
N LEU A 89 6.83 -15.41 14.80
CA LEU A 89 7.79 -14.31 14.81
C LEU A 89 7.60 -13.44 16.05
N LYS A 90 6.36 -13.05 16.38
CA LYS A 90 6.05 -12.26 17.57
C LYS A 90 6.46 -12.98 18.86
N ASN A 91 6.13 -14.27 18.98
CA ASN A 91 6.52 -15.10 20.12
C ASN A 91 8.04 -15.29 20.24
N ALA A 92 8.77 -15.21 19.13
CA ALA A 92 10.24 -15.21 19.12
C ALA A 92 10.86 -13.83 19.44
N GLY A 93 10.05 -12.86 19.88
CA GLY A 93 10.49 -11.51 20.25
C GLY A 93 10.82 -10.62 19.06
N LYS A 94 10.31 -10.93 17.86
CA LYS A 94 10.39 -10.02 16.71
C LYS A 94 9.30 -8.96 16.83
N ILE A 95 9.67 -7.72 16.51
CA ILE A 95 8.71 -6.61 16.41
C ILE A 95 8.07 -6.67 15.02
N LEU A 96 6.75 -6.76 14.96
CA LEU A 96 5.99 -6.79 13.72
C LEU A 96 5.37 -5.44 13.41
N LEU A 97 5.51 -5.02 12.16
CA LEU A 97 5.10 -3.71 11.67
C LEU A 97 4.13 -3.87 10.50
N LEU A 98 3.08 -3.04 10.45
CA LEU A 98 2.24 -2.85 9.27
C LEU A 98 2.33 -1.39 8.84
N ILE A 99 2.80 -1.12 7.62
CA ILE A 99 2.95 0.24 7.08
C ILE A 99 2.20 0.35 5.75
N THR A 100 1.07 1.06 5.76
CA THR A 100 0.17 1.18 4.61
C THR A 100 -0.13 2.63 4.25
N SER A 101 -0.29 2.91 2.96
CA SER A 101 -0.75 4.22 2.47
C SER A 101 -2.28 4.37 2.56
N SER A 102 -3.01 3.33 2.96
CA SER A 102 -4.46 3.39 3.17
C SER A 102 -4.81 4.16 4.44
N HIS A 103 -5.96 4.84 4.48
CA HIS A 103 -6.50 5.39 5.72
C HIS A 103 -6.85 4.28 6.73
N SER A 104 -6.97 4.67 8.00
CA SER A 104 -7.15 3.76 9.12
C SER A 104 -8.41 2.91 9.00
N ASP A 105 -9.52 3.53 8.60
CA ASP A 105 -10.82 2.88 8.39
C ASP A 105 -10.78 1.82 7.27
N TYR A 106 -10.13 2.11 6.14
CA TYR A 106 -9.97 1.14 5.07
C TYR A 106 -9.00 0.02 5.45
N CYS A 107 -7.89 0.34 6.11
CA CYS A 107 -6.95 -0.64 6.63
C CYS A 107 -7.63 -1.62 7.59
N ARG A 108 -8.48 -1.11 8.49
CA ARG A 108 -9.28 -1.92 9.42
C ARG A 108 -10.17 -2.90 8.67
N LEU A 109 -10.99 -2.43 7.73
CA LEU A 109 -11.88 -3.30 6.95
C LEU A 109 -11.10 -4.41 6.22
N LEU A 110 -9.98 -4.07 5.58
CA LEU A 110 -9.16 -5.05 4.87
C LEU A 110 -8.55 -6.07 5.83
N CYS A 111 -7.95 -5.62 6.93
CA CYS A 111 -7.25 -6.51 7.85
C CYS A 111 -8.22 -7.40 8.66
N GLU A 112 -9.36 -6.87 9.08
CA GLU A 112 -10.41 -7.66 9.74
C GLU A 112 -10.89 -8.80 8.85
N TYR A 113 -11.08 -8.54 7.55
CA TYR A 113 -11.46 -9.57 6.59
C TYR A 113 -10.33 -10.57 6.30
N ILE A 114 -9.10 -10.08 6.06
CA ILE A 114 -7.98 -10.89 5.60
C ILE A 114 -7.35 -11.70 6.75
N LEU A 115 -7.15 -11.08 7.90
CA LEU A 115 -6.40 -11.63 9.03
C LEU A 115 -7.32 -12.07 10.18
N GLY A 116 -8.41 -11.35 10.41
CA GLY A 116 -9.35 -11.57 11.52
C GLY A 116 -9.55 -10.31 12.37
N ASN A 117 -10.60 -10.29 13.20
CA ASN A 117 -10.94 -9.12 14.03
C ASN A 117 -9.86 -8.77 15.07
N ASP A 118 -9.01 -9.72 15.41
CA ASP A 118 -7.88 -9.63 16.32
C ASP A 118 -6.56 -9.31 15.61
N PHE A 119 -6.58 -8.89 14.34
CA PHE A 119 -5.35 -8.65 13.58
C PHE A 119 -4.41 -7.64 14.25
N THR A 120 -4.93 -6.70 15.04
CA THR A 120 -4.10 -5.74 15.78
C THR A 120 -3.16 -6.43 16.76
N ASP A 121 -3.51 -7.62 17.23
CA ASP A 121 -2.67 -8.40 18.15
C ASP A 121 -1.48 -9.04 17.42
N LEU A 122 -1.53 -9.15 16.08
CA LEU A 122 -0.43 -9.66 15.26
C LEU A 122 0.70 -8.63 15.08
N PHE A 123 0.40 -7.33 15.16
CA PHE A 123 1.38 -6.27 14.91
C PHE A 123 1.65 -5.48 16.18
N ASP A 124 2.90 -5.09 16.40
CA ASP A 124 3.26 -4.20 17.50
C ASP A 124 3.05 -2.73 17.11
N ILE A 125 3.23 -2.41 15.83
CA ILE A 125 3.05 -1.06 15.31
C ILE A 125 2.27 -1.12 14.00
N VAL A 126 1.19 -0.33 13.93
CA VAL A 126 0.41 -0.12 12.71
C VAL A 126 0.53 1.36 12.31
N ILE A 127 0.93 1.61 11.07
CA ILE A 127 1.05 2.95 10.50
C ILE A 127 0.19 3.01 9.24
N THR A 128 -0.89 3.77 9.33
CA THR A 128 -1.80 4.04 8.22
C THR A 128 -1.51 5.40 7.60
N ASN A 129 -2.03 5.67 6.40
CA ASN A 129 -1.78 6.89 5.64
C ASN A 129 -0.29 7.25 5.62
N ALA A 130 0.60 6.27 5.42
CA ALA A 130 2.05 6.46 5.51
C ALA A 130 2.60 7.43 4.45
N LEU A 131 1.85 7.70 3.38
CA LEU A 131 2.23 8.63 2.30
C LEU A 131 3.60 8.28 1.66
N LYS A 132 3.80 6.98 1.42
CA LYS A 132 4.96 6.42 0.71
C LYS A 132 5.06 6.99 -0.72
N PRO A 133 6.28 7.18 -1.27
CA PRO A 133 7.59 6.90 -0.69
C PRO A 133 8.05 7.93 0.35
N GLY A 134 7.27 9.00 0.57
CA GLY A 134 7.62 10.12 1.45
C GLY A 134 7.85 9.73 2.91
N PHE A 135 7.27 8.62 3.37
CA PHE A 135 7.58 8.01 4.68
C PHE A 135 9.08 7.76 4.87
N PHE A 136 9.76 7.31 3.80
CA PHE A 136 11.18 6.96 3.83
C PHE A 136 12.07 8.13 3.43
N SER A 137 11.63 8.96 2.49
CA SER A 137 12.50 9.92 1.80
C SER A 137 12.41 11.36 2.31
N HIS A 138 11.33 11.76 2.96
CA HIS A 138 11.16 13.14 3.43
C HIS A 138 11.75 13.38 4.82
N SER A 139 12.06 14.65 5.11
CA SER A 139 12.53 15.07 6.43
C SER A 139 11.46 14.78 7.50
N PRO A 140 11.86 14.31 8.71
CA PRO A 140 10.93 14.07 9.81
C PRO A 140 10.07 15.29 10.18
N SER A 141 10.61 16.50 10.06
CA SER A 141 9.90 17.76 10.32
C SER A 141 8.70 18.00 9.41
N GLN A 142 8.65 17.36 8.23
CA GLN A 142 7.56 17.47 7.27
C GLN A 142 6.53 16.34 7.41
N ARG A 143 6.80 15.38 8.31
CA ARG A 143 6.09 14.11 8.42
C ARG A 143 5.93 13.71 9.91
N PRO A 144 5.17 14.47 10.71
CA PRO A 144 4.83 14.05 12.07
C PRO A 144 3.96 12.80 12.01
N PHE A 145 4.00 12.01 13.08
CA PHE A 145 3.00 10.98 13.32
C PHE A 145 1.72 11.63 13.83
N TRP A 146 0.58 10.97 13.68
CA TRP A 146 -0.67 11.41 14.28
C TRP A 146 -1.27 10.28 15.11
N THR A 147 -1.81 10.63 16.28
CA THR A 147 -2.69 9.73 17.03
C THR A 147 -4.01 9.54 16.28
N LEU A 148 -4.67 8.42 16.56
CA LEU A 148 -5.95 8.07 15.96
C LEU A 148 -7.01 7.88 17.05
N GLU A 149 -8.17 8.48 16.83
CA GLU A 149 -9.39 8.23 17.60
C GLU A 149 -10.53 7.96 16.62
N ASN A 150 -11.17 6.79 16.71
CA ASN A 150 -12.20 6.34 15.76
C ASN A 150 -11.75 6.48 14.29
N ASP A 151 -10.52 6.05 14.00
CA ASP A 151 -9.87 6.09 12.67
C ASP A 151 -9.59 7.51 12.11
N GLU A 152 -9.77 8.56 12.92
CA GLU A 152 -9.48 9.96 12.55
C GLU A 152 -8.22 10.50 13.24
N GLU A 153 -7.41 11.26 12.49
CA GLU A 153 -6.18 11.90 12.98
C GLU A 153 -6.51 12.97 14.04
N GLN A 154 -5.87 12.92 15.21
CA GLN A 154 -6.10 13.85 16.33
C GLN A 154 -4.91 14.76 16.60
N GLU A 155 -3.89 14.24 17.29
CA GLU A 155 -2.74 15.02 17.75
C GLU A 155 -1.48 14.64 16.97
N ALA A 156 -0.76 15.65 16.49
CA ALA A 156 0.53 15.47 15.85
C ALA A 156 1.62 15.16 16.89
N LEU A 157 2.28 14.02 16.72
CA LEU A 157 3.40 13.57 17.52
C LEU A 157 4.72 13.85 16.79
N PRO A 158 5.62 14.66 17.39
CA PRO A 158 6.94 14.91 16.82
C PRO A 158 7.86 13.69 16.93
N SER A 159 7.55 12.70 17.76
CA SER A 159 8.31 11.45 17.90
C SER A 159 7.44 10.34 18.49
N LEU A 160 7.91 9.09 18.44
CA LEU A 160 7.22 7.94 19.03
C LEU A 160 7.97 7.42 20.27
N ASP A 161 7.20 7.14 21.32
CA ASP A 161 7.73 6.60 22.59
C ASP A 161 7.25 5.18 22.91
N LYS A 162 6.18 4.72 22.28
CA LYS A 162 5.59 3.41 22.50
C LYS A 162 5.03 2.82 21.20
N PRO A 163 4.89 1.48 21.13
CA PRO A 163 4.12 0.83 20.08
C PRO A 163 2.65 1.29 20.08
N GLY A 164 1.98 1.12 18.95
CA GLY A 164 0.59 1.53 18.78
C GLY A 164 0.17 1.67 17.32
N TRP A 165 -1.02 2.24 17.13
CA TRP A 165 -1.57 2.55 15.83
C TRP A 165 -1.52 4.06 15.58
N TYR A 166 -0.81 4.45 14.53
CA TYR A 166 -0.57 5.84 14.15
C TYR A 166 -0.93 6.10 12.69
N SER A 167 -1.10 7.38 12.35
CA SER A 167 -1.21 7.85 10.98
C SER A 167 0.03 8.63 10.55
N GLN A 168 0.38 8.56 9.26
CA GLN A 168 1.51 9.24 8.63
C GLN A 168 2.87 8.89 9.26
N GLY A 169 3.66 9.90 9.64
CA GLY A 169 4.99 9.72 10.20
C GLY A 169 6.11 9.47 9.19
N ASN A 170 7.24 9.01 9.72
CA ASN A 170 8.48 8.82 8.96
C ASN A 170 9.33 7.67 9.51
N ALA A 171 10.16 7.10 8.63
CA ALA A 171 11.01 5.95 8.95
C ALA A 171 12.08 6.26 10.02
N VAL A 172 12.56 7.51 10.12
CA VAL A 172 13.60 7.90 11.09
C VAL A 172 13.09 7.79 12.52
N HIS A 173 11.95 8.43 12.82
CA HIS A 173 11.35 8.38 14.16
C HIS A 173 10.81 6.98 14.49
N LEU A 174 10.31 6.23 13.50
CA LEU A 174 10.01 4.81 13.69
C LEU A 174 11.26 4.02 14.08
N TYR A 175 12.39 4.25 13.41
CA TYR A 175 13.64 3.56 13.71
C TYR A 175 14.16 3.86 15.12
N GLU A 176 14.01 5.10 15.61
CA GLU A 176 14.32 5.46 17.00
C GLU A 176 13.43 4.70 18.00
N LEU A 177 12.14 4.53 17.71
CA LEU A 177 11.28 3.66 18.53
C LEU A 177 11.74 2.20 18.48
N LEU A 178 12.14 1.67 17.32
CA LEU A 178 12.66 0.30 17.19
C LEU A 178 13.93 0.09 18.01
N LYS A 179 14.83 1.08 18.09
CA LYS A 179 16.01 1.01 18.97
C LYS A 179 15.61 0.88 20.44
N LYS A 180 14.66 1.71 20.91
CA LYS A 180 14.12 1.64 22.27
C LYS A 180 13.49 0.28 22.56
N MET A 181 12.64 -0.22 21.66
CA MET A 181 11.91 -1.49 21.85
C MET A 181 12.82 -2.72 21.80
N THR A 182 13.86 -2.70 20.96
CA THR A 182 14.79 -3.84 20.83
C THR A 182 15.96 -3.79 21.80
N GLY A 183 16.24 -2.63 22.41
CA GLY A 183 17.46 -2.39 23.19
C GLY A 183 18.74 -2.46 22.35
N LYS A 184 18.64 -2.34 21.02
CA LYS A 184 19.78 -2.42 20.09
C LYS A 184 20.04 -1.06 19.46
N ASN A 185 21.31 -0.72 19.30
CA ASN A 185 21.72 0.50 18.58
C ASN A 185 21.41 0.43 17.08
N GLU A 186 21.46 -0.78 16.51
CA GLU A 186 21.25 -1.02 15.08
C GLU A 186 20.27 -2.19 14.86
N PRO A 187 18.96 -2.01 15.14
CA PRO A 187 17.97 -3.02 14.82
C PRO A 187 17.92 -3.25 13.30
N LYS A 188 17.87 -4.51 12.89
CA LYS A 188 17.70 -4.87 11.48
C LYS A 188 16.21 -4.98 11.16
N VAL A 189 15.81 -4.44 10.02
CA VAL A 189 14.43 -4.47 9.51
C VAL A 189 14.41 -5.20 8.17
N VAL A 190 13.47 -6.13 8.02
CA VAL A 190 13.13 -6.75 6.74
C VAL A 190 11.73 -6.25 6.37
N TYR A 191 11.59 -5.59 5.23
CA TYR A 191 10.37 -4.94 4.78
C TYR A 191 9.83 -5.60 3.51
N PHE A 192 8.56 -6.00 3.58
CA PHE A 192 7.86 -6.65 2.49
C PHE A 192 6.96 -5.62 1.81
N GLY A 193 6.99 -5.57 0.48
CA GLY A 193 6.14 -4.66 -0.29
C GLY A 193 6.02 -5.10 -1.75
N ASP A 194 5.01 -4.62 -2.42
CA ASP A 194 4.69 -4.92 -3.83
C ASP A 194 5.12 -3.79 -4.77
N SER A 195 5.24 -2.55 -4.27
CA SER A 195 5.65 -1.42 -5.10
C SER A 195 7.17 -1.24 -5.11
N MET A 196 7.79 -1.39 -6.29
CA MET A 196 9.20 -1.05 -6.47
C MET A 196 9.48 0.43 -6.14
N HIS A 197 8.58 1.33 -6.56
CA HIS A 197 8.75 2.77 -6.40
C HIS A 197 8.41 3.27 -4.99
N SER A 198 7.36 2.74 -4.36
CA SER A 198 6.86 3.25 -3.09
C SER A 198 7.39 2.48 -1.88
N ASP A 199 7.80 1.22 -2.06
CA ASP A 199 8.24 0.34 -0.97
C ASP A 199 9.71 -0.04 -1.08
N ILE A 200 10.08 -0.81 -2.12
CA ILE A 200 11.35 -1.53 -2.16
C ILE A 200 12.54 -0.58 -2.33
N PHE A 201 12.53 0.28 -3.34
CA PHE A 201 13.63 1.22 -3.56
C PHE A 201 13.79 2.20 -2.39
N PRO A 202 12.73 2.89 -1.90
CA PRO A 202 12.88 3.85 -0.82
C PRO A 202 13.31 3.23 0.51
N ALA A 203 12.76 2.08 0.91
CA ALA A 203 13.12 1.43 2.16
C ALA A 203 14.60 1.00 2.17
N ARG A 204 15.11 0.47 1.04
CA ARG A 204 16.52 0.13 0.91
C ARG A 204 17.40 1.37 0.84
N HIS A 205 17.05 2.34 0.00
CA HIS A 205 17.92 3.47 -0.31
C HIS A 205 18.00 4.50 0.83
N TYR A 206 16.88 4.84 1.45
CA TYR A 206 16.82 5.89 2.48
C TYR A 206 16.88 5.35 3.91
N SER A 207 16.51 4.09 4.14
CA SER A 207 16.47 3.51 5.49
C SER A 207 17.41 2.31 5.68
N ASN A 208 18.10 1.87 4.63
CA ASN A 208 18.99 0.71 4.64
C ASN A 208 18.32 -0.57 5.19
N TRP A 209 17.02 -0.71 4.94
CA TRP A 209 16.27 -1.92 5.29
C TRP A 209 16.57 -3.02 4.28
N GLU A 210 16.52 -4.27 4.73
CA GLU A 210 16.47 -5.42 3.84
C GLU A 210 15.06 -5.50 3.27
N THR A 211 14.92 -5.80 1.97
CA THR A 211 13.63 -5.73 1.29
C THR A 211 13.27 -7.03 0.60
N VAL A 212 11.99 -7.37 0.62
CA VAL A 212 11.42 -8.50 -0.09
C VAL A 212 10.31 -7.99 -0.99
N LEU A 213 10.51 -8.07 -2.31
CA LEU A 213 9.48 -7.73 -3.28
C LEU A 213 8.46 -8.87 -3.36
N ILE A 214 7.19 -8.55 -3.13
CA ILE A 214 6.07 -9.42 -3.42
C ILE A 214 5.64 -9.16 -4.86
N LEU A 215 5.85 -10.16 -5.73
CA LEU A 215 5.46 -10.11 -7.14
C LEU A 215 4.47 -11.26 -7.41
N GLU A 216 3.19 -10.93 -7.47
CA GLU A 216 2.12 -11.92 -7.56
C GLU A 216 2.13 -12.66 -8.91
N GLU A 217 2.52 -11.98 -9.97
CA GLU A 217 2.62 -12.52 -11.33
C GLU A 217 3.59 -13.70 -11.44
N LEU A 218 4.56 -13.81 -10.52
CA LEU A 218 5.47 -14.96 -10.47
C LEU A 218 4.79 -16.26 -10.04
N ARG A 219 3.58 -16.20 -9.49
CA ARG A 219 2.84 -17.43 -9.12
C ARG A 219 2.52 -18.29 -10.35
N GLY A 220 2.57 -17.71 -11.56
CA GLY A 220 2.24 -18.37 -12.82
C GLY A 220 0.77 -18.82 -12.87
N ASP A 221 0.27 -19.07 -14.08
CA ASP A 221 -0.97 -19.82 -14.23
C ASP A 221 -0.68 -21.26 -13.84
N ARG A 222 -1.02 -21.65 -12.61
CA ARG A 222 -0.96 -23.06 -12.19
C ARG A 222 -1.85 -23.97 -13.05
N ASP A 223 -2.74 -23.37 -13.84
CA ASP A 223 -3.66 -24.03 -14.77
C ASP A 223 -3.32 -23.82 -16.26
N ALA A 224 -2.25 -23.09 -16.59
CA ALA A 224 -1.77 -23.04 -17.97
C ALA A 224 -1.08 -24.37 -18.29
N LYS A 225 -1.83 -25.27 -18.91
CA LYS A 225 -1.22 -26.43 -19.58
C LYS A 225 -0.15 -25.90 -20.55
N PRO A 226 1.04 -26.49 -20.58
CA PRO A 226 2.01 -26.16 -21.63
C PRO A 226 1.30 -26.34 -22.97
N GLU A 227 1.35 -25.32 -23.82
CA GLU A 227 0.99 -25.50 -25.22
C GLU A 227 1.94 -26.57 -25.77
N GLU A 228 1.38 -27.74 -26.09
CA GLU A 228 2.10 -28.77 -26.84
C GLU A 228 2.38 -28.20 -28.23
N SER A 229 3.65 -27.86 -28.47
CA SER A 229 4.20 -27.56 -29.80
C SER A 229 4.73 -28.84 -30.45
#